data_AF-A0A9Q0CUH6-F1
#
_entry.id   AF-A0A9Q0CUH6-F1
#
_cell.length_a   1.000
_cell.length_b   1.000
_cell.length_c   1.000
_cell.angle_alpha   90.00
_cell.angle_beta   90.00
_cell.angle_gamma   90.00
#
_symmetry.space_group_name_H-M   'P 1'
#
loop_
_entity.id
_entity.type
_entity.pdbx_description
1 polymer ?
#
loop_
_entity_poly.entity_id
_entity_poly.type
_entity_poly.pdbx_seq_one_letter_code
_entity_poly.pdbx_strand_id
1 'polypeptide(L)'
;MHKLGALQMAGSGNPEVKLLGSWRSPYGTRARIALNLKEVQYQFLEEQYGPKSELLHKSNPVYKKIPVLIHDGKPVCESLIIVQYIDDVWASSGPAFMPTDAHDRALHRFWTVYVDDKFVPALFGMMSSPTEEAKAEAKEQTLASLQLLEEAFGKISKGNPFFGGDTIGYLDIALGSFLGWMKAFDEINGWKLLDGTKTPLLCEWAENFCNNEAVASVIPETAKFVEVAKARQEEFKNAPPAK
;
A
#
# COMPACT_ATOMS: atom_id res chain seq x y z
N MET A 1 31.34 53.67 -5.88
CA MET A 1 30.55 52.67 -6.64
C MET A 1 30.49 51.39 -5.82
N HIS A 2 29.43 51.21 -5.04
CA HIS A 2 29.19 49.98 -4.27
C HIS A 2 28.29 49.06 -5.10
N LYS A 3 28.67 47.79 -5.25
CA LYS A 3 27.75 46.71 -5.64
C LYS A 3 27.77 45.64 -4.54
N LEU A 4 26.76 45.70 -3.68
CA LEU A 4 26.31 44.56 -2.87
C LEU A 4 25.50 43.66 -3.79
N GLY A 5 25.98 42.43 -3.99
CA GLY A 5 25.25 41.37 -4.68
C GLY A 5 24.17 40.80 -3.76
N ALA A 6 22.96 40.72 -4.29
CA ALA A 6 21.73 40.37 -3.58
C ALA A 6 21.77 38.96 -2.97
N LEU A 7 21.22 38.85 -1.76
CA LEU A 7 20.75 37.61 -1.17
C LEU A 7 19.75 36.93 -2.12
N GLN A 8 19.99 35.65 -2.39
CA GLN A 8 19.00 34.78 -3.00
C GLN A 8 17.90 34.50 -1.95
N MET A 9 16.73 35.08 -2.16
CA MET A 9 15.54 34.82 -1.37
C MET A 9 15.09 33.38 -1.64
N ALA A 10 15.09 32.54 -0.61
CA ALA A 10 14.52 31.20 -0.63
C ALA A 10 13.02 31.29 -0.95
N GLY A 11 12.56 30.36 -1.79
CA GLY A 11 11.21 30.31 -2.31
C GLY A 11 10.12 30.20 -1.25
N SER A 12 8.95 30.68 -1.62
CA SER A 12 7.71 30.73 -0.84
C SER A 12 7.26 29.35 -0.30
N GLY A 13 7.48 29.13 0.99
CA GLY A 13 6.41 28.96 1.99
C GLY A 13 5.62 27.66 2.13
N ASN A 14 5.70 26.71 1.18
CA ASN A 14 5.04 25.39 1.35
C ASN A 14 6.09 24.28 1.52
N PRO A 15 5.90 23.35 2.48
CA PRO A 15 6.84 22.27 2.69
C PRO A 15 6.95 21.36 1.46
N GLU A 16 8.17 20.96 1.12
CA GLU A 16 8.43 20.10 -0.03
C GLU A 16 8.16 18.64 0.34
N VAL A 17 7.22 18.00 -0.37
CA VAL A 17 6.88 16.59 -0.19
C VAL A 17 7.24 15.80 -1.44
N LYS A 18 8.13 14.81 -1.29
CA LYS A 18 8.51 13.86 -2.35
C LYS A 18 8.22 12.44 -1.88
N LEU A 19 7.81 11.57 -2.79
CA LEU A 19 7.62 10.15 -2.51
C LEU A 19 8.43 9.32 -3.51
N LEU A 20 9.48 8.66 -3.01
CA LEU A 20 10.16 7.59 -3.75
C LEU A 20 9.27 6.35 -3.70
N GLY A 21 8.90 5.81 -4.86
CA GLY A 21 8.01 4.67 -4.93
C GLY A 21 8.06 3.97 -6.28
N SER A 22 7.16 3.01 -6.45
CA SER A 22 6.90 2.42 -7.76
C SER A 22 5.41 2.17 -7.88
N TRP A 23 4.82 2.47 -9.05
CA TRP A 23 3.37 2.35 -9.27
C TRP A 23 2.82 0.95 -8.96
N ARG A 24 3.64 -0.09 -9.15
CA ARG A 24 3.28 -1.49 -8.91
C ARG A 24 3.46 -1.93 -7.45
N SER A 25 4.08 -1.11 -6.60
CA SER A 25 4.36 -1.45 -5.21
C SER A 25 3.14 -1.13 -4.33
N PRO A 26 2.48 -2.13 -3.72
CA PRO A 26 1.35 -1.87 -2.83
C PRO A 26 1.78 -1.03 -1.62
N TYR A 27 3.01 -1.21 -1.13
CA TYR A 27 3.57 -0.38 -0.06
C TYR A 27 3.68 1.10 -0.46
N GLY A 28 4.05 1.38 -1.72
CA GLY A 28 4.04 2.74 -2.26
C GLY A 28 2.63 3.29 -2.41
N THR A 29 1.69 2.45 -2.85
CA THR A 29 0.26 2.78 -2.92
C THR A 29 -0.29 3.24 -1.58
N ARG A 30 0.08 2.61 -0.45
CA ARG A 30 -0.33 3.04 0.90
C ARG A 30 -0.03 4.52 1.16
N ALA A 31 1.22 4.94 0.90
CA ALA A 31 1.65 6.32 1.10
C ALA A 31 0.93 7.29 0.14
N ARG A 32 0.71 6.88 -1.12
CA ARG A 32 0.00 7.70 -2.12
C ARG A 32 -1.47 7.93 -1.73
N ILE A 33 -2.16 6.88 -1.28
CA ILE A 33 -3.55 6.99 -0.78
C ILE A 33 -3.60 7.93 0.42
N ALA A 34 -2.68 7.76 1.38
CA ALA A 34 -2.62 8.62 2.57
C ALA A 34 -2.40 10.10 2.21
N LEU A 35 -1.47 10.41 1.30
CA LEU A 35 -1.24 11.79 0.84
C LEU A 35 -2.49 12.36 0.14
N ASN A 36 -3.14 11.56 -0.71
CA ASN A 36 -4.35 11.97 -1.43
C ASN A 36 -5.53 12.23 -0.47
N LEU A 37 -5.74 11.38 0.53
CA LEU A 37 -6.79 11.58 1.54
C LEU A 37 -6.58 12.85 2.38
N LYS A 38 -5.33 13.27 2.56
CA LYS A 38 -4.96 14.53 3.21
C LYS A 38 -4.88 15.72 2.26
N GLU A 39 -5.17 15.52 0.97
CA GLU A 39 -5.05 16.52 -0.11
C GLU A 39 -3.64 17.14 -0.22
N VAL A 40 -2.61 16.39 0.18
CA VAL A 40 -1.22 16.85 0.15
C VAL A 40 -0.66 16.71 -1.26
N GLN A 41 -0.19 17.82 -1.82
CA GLN A 41 0.54 17.80 -3.09
C GLN A 41 1.95 17.24 -2.88
N TYR A 42 2.38 16.33 -3.75
CA TYR A 42 3.69 15.71 -3.67
C TYR A 42 4.28 15.42 -5.05
N GLN A 43 5.60 15.41 -5.15
CA GLN A 43 6.30 14.90 -6.31
C GLN A 43 6.50 13.38 -6.16
N PHE A 44 5.91 12.60 -7.07
CA PHE A 44 6.15 11.17 -7.14
C PHE A 44 7.38 10.86 -7.98
N LEU A 45 8.34 10.16 -7.39
CA LEU A 45 9.62 9.81 -8.00
C LEU A 45 9.65 8.28 -8.19
N GLU A 46 9.42 7.84 -9.42
CA GLU A 46 9.34 6.41 -9.78
C GLU A 46 10.75 5.77 -9.79
N GLU A 47 10.96 4.83 -8.88
CA GLU A 47 12.11 3.93 -8.89
C GLU A 47 11.93 2.85 -9.96
N GLN A 48 12.95 2.69 -10.80
CA GLN A 48 12.96 1.69 -11.85
C GLN A 48 13.25 0.29 -11.29
N TYR A 49 12.86 -0.73 -12.05
CA TYR A 49 13.32 -2.10 -11.76
C TYR A 49 14.81 -2.22 -12.06
N GLY A 50 15.56 -2.91 -11.19
CA GLY A 50 17.00 -3.04 -11.29
C GLY A 50 17.76 -2.17 -10.29
N PRO A 51 18.89 -1.53 -10.69
CA PRO A 51 19.72 -0.71 -9.80
C PRO A 51 18.92 0.39 -9.11
N LYS A 52 19.16 0.56 -7.81
CA LYS A 52 18.49 1.58 -6.99
C LYS A 52 19.11 2.95 -7.22
N SER A 53 18.29 3.99 -7.20
CA SER A 53 18.80 5.36 -7.35
C SER A 53 19.72 5.75 -6.18
N GLU A 54 20.64 6.68 -6.43
CA GLU A 54 21.44 7.26 -5.34
C GLU A 54 20.58 7.95 -4.29
N LEU A 55 19.45 8.54 -4.70
CA LEU A 55 18.53 9.21 -3.80
C LEU A 55 17.92 8.20 -2.84
N LEU A 56 17.44 7.04 -3.33
CA LEU A 56 16.96 5.97 -2.47
C LEU A 56 18.05 5.43 -1.54
N HIS A 57 19.27 5.24 -2.04
CA HIS A 57 20.39 4.79 -1.20
C HIS A 57 20.72 5.77 -0.07
N LYS A 58 20.65 7.07 -0.34
CA LYS A 58 20.89 8.12 0.67
C LYS A 58 19.72 8.25 1.65
N SER A 59 18.49 8.12 1.17
CA SER A 59 17.28 8.32 1.98
C SER A 59 16.89 7.10 2.83
N ASN A 60 17.18 5.87 2.39
CA ASN A 60 16.99 4.64 3.16
C ASN A 60 18.25 3.76 3.10
N PRO A 61 19.34 4.15 3.78
CA PRO A 61 20.61 3.42 3.70
C PRO A 61 20.54 2.02 4.32
N VAL A 62 19.65 1.82 5.30
CA VAL A 62 19.44 0.56 6.02
C VAL A 62 18.87 -0.50 5.09
N TYR A 63 17.65 -0.28 4.58
CA TYR A 63 16.93 -1.29 3.82
C TYR A 63 17.02 -1.11 2.31
N LYS A 64 17.30 0.11 1.83
CA LYS A 64 17.35 0.44 0.39
C LYS A 64 16.03 0.07 -0.32
N LYS A 65 14.92 0.19 0.40
CA LYS A 65 13.57 -0.17 -0.02
C LYS A 65 12.69 1.08 -0.15
N ILE A 66 11.75 0.99 -1.08
CA ILE A 66 10.61 1.91 -1.23
C ILE A 66 9.39 1.37 -0.47
N PRO A 67 8.43 2.22 -0.08
CA PRO A 67 8.44 3.68 -0.24
C PRO A 67 9.39 4.41 0.71
N VAL A 68 9.78 5.63 0.30
CA VAL A 68 10.40 6.63 1.19
C VAL A 68 9.72 7.96 0.95
N LEU A 69 9.07 8.49 1.99
CA LEU A 69 8.57 9.86 1.99
C LEU A 69 9.72 10.79 2.37
N ILE A 70 9.92 11.87 1.64
CA ILE A 70 10.88 12.92 1.99
C ILE A 70 10.07 14.20 2.20
N HIS A 71 10.00 14.66 3.44
CA HIS A 71 9.29 15.87 3.83
C HIS A 71 10.31 16.89 4.34
N ASP A 72 10.45 18.02 3.62
CA ASP A 72 11.47 19.04 3.87
C ASP A 72 12.89 18.45 4.02
N GLY A 73 13.24 17.57 3.08
CA GLY A 73 14.54 16.89 3.04
C GLY A 73 14.72 15.78 4.08
N LYS A 74 13.73 15.51 4.95
CA LYS A 74 13.81 14.48 5.99
C LYS A 74 13.12 13.19 5.52
N PRO A 75 13.86 12.07 5.40
CA PRO A 75 13.27 10.81 4.96
C PRO A 75 12.50 10.10 6.08
N VAL A 76 11.36 9.52 5.73
CA VAL A 76 10.54 8.60 6.53
C VAL A 76 10.37 7.32 5.72
N CYS A 77 10.71 6.18 6.32
CA CYS A 77 10.71 4.86 5.69
C CYS A 77 9.62 3.97 6.29
N GLU A 78 9.36 2.83 5.64
CA GLU A 78 8.32 1.85 5.96
C GLU A 78 6.89 2.39 5.75
N SER A 79 6.12 1.74 4.89
CA SER A 79 4.85 2.30 4.39
C SER A 79 3.85 2.64 5.50
N LEU A 80 3.76 1.80 6.53
CA LEU A 80 2.80 1.97 7.62
C LEU A 80 3.25 3.04 8.63
N ILE A 81 4.56 3.24 8.77
CA ILE A 81 5.13 4.37 9.52
C ILE A 81 4.90 5.67 8.75
N ILE A 82 5.09 5.66 7.43
CA ILE A 82 4.78 6.80 6.55
C ILE A 82 3.30 7.20 6.64
N VAL A 83 2.37 6.23 6.61
CA VAL A 83 0.93 6.51 6.74
C VAL A 83 0.61 7.17 8.10
N GLN A 84 1.16 6.66 9.21
CA GLN A 84 0.97 7.27 10.53
C GLN A 84 1.59 8.68 10.59
N TYR A 85 2.80 8.85 10.06
CA TYR A 85 3.46 10.16 9.97
C TYR A 85 2.62 11.17 9.19
N ILE A 86 2.02 10.75 8.08
CA ILE A 86 1.11 11.60 7.30
C ILE A 86 -0.13 11.97 8.13
N ASP A 87 -0.71 11.02 8.87
CA ASP A 87 -1.86 11.29 9.73
C ASP A 87 -1.52 12.32 10.82
N ASP A 88 -0.34 12.20 11.43
CA ASP A 88 0.11 13.06 12.52
C ASP A 88 0.47 14.49 12.03
N VAL A 89 1.21 14.60 10.92
CA VAL A 89 1.68 15.89 10.38
C VAL A 89 0.53 16.71 9.78
N TRP A 90 -0.38 16.04 9.09
CA TRP A 90 -1.54 16.67 8.45
C TRP A 90 -2.85 16.34 9.20
N ALA A 91 -2.79 16.29 10.53
CA ALA A 91 -3.95 15.97 11.38
C ALA A 91 -5.13 16.95 11.22
N SER A 92 -4.86 18.20 10.81
CA SER A 92 -5.88 19.23 10.55
C SER A 92 -6.48 19.17 9.14
N SER A 93 -6.00 18.28 8.27
CA SER A 93 -6.43 18.13 6.89
C SER A 93 -7.04 16.75 6.68
N GLY A 94 -8.14 16.66 5.93
CA GLY A 94 -8.78 15.38 5.61
C GLY A 94 -9.22 14.54 6.83
N PRO A 95 -9.64 13.29 6.60
CA PRO A 95 -10.04 12.37 7.67
C PRO A 95 -8.84 11.88 8.48
N ALA A 96 -9.05 11.54 9.75
CA ALA A 96 -8.07 10.81 10.55
C ALA A 96 -8.07 9.33 10.13
N PHE A 97 -6.88 8.74 9.98
CA PHE A 97 -6.79 7.33 9.59
C PHE A 97 -6.96 6.40 10.78
N MET A 98 -6.54 6.85 11.96
CA MET A 98 -6.60 6.08 13.19
C MET A 98 -7.81 6.48 14.06
N PRO A 99 -8.46 5.51 14.73
CA PRO A 99 -9.48 5.82 15.72
C PRO A 99 -8.97 6.68 16.88
N THR A 100 -9.86 7.41 17.54
CA THR A 100 -9.53 8.20 18.72
C THR A 100 -9.43 7.35 19.99
N ASP A 101 -10.17 6.24 20.07
CA ASP A 101 -10.09 5.31 21.18
C ASP A 101 -8.79 4.48 21.16
N ALA A 102 -8.19 4.25 22.33
CA ALA A 102 -6.90 3.58 22.44
C ALA A 102 -6.96 2.09 22.09
N HIS A 103 -8.05 1.42 22.44
CA HIS A 103 -8.24 0.02 22.14
C HIS A 103 -8.50 -0.17 20.63
N ASP A 104 -9.35 0.65 20.04
CA ASP A 104 -9.63 0.59 18.60
C ASP A 104 -8.37 0.87 17.76
N ARG A 105 -7.51 1.81 18.17
CA ARG A 105 -6.18 1.97 17.55
C ARG A 105 -5.31 0.72 17.64
N ALA A 106 -5.29 0.07 18.80
CA ALA A 106 -4.50 -1.15 18.98
C ALA A 106 -5.03 -2.28 18.08
N LEU A 107 -6.36 -2.37 17.92
CA LEU A 107 -6.99 -3.34 17.04
C LEU A 107 -6.66 -3.08 15.57
N HIS A 108 -6.70 -1.84 15.11
CA HIS A 108 -6.28 -1.48 13.75
C HIS A 108 -4.83 -1.88 13.50
N ARG A 109 -3.92 -1.55 14.43
CA ARG A 109 -2.50 -1.92 14.33
C ARG A 109 -2.30 -3.43 14.30
N PHE A 110 -2.99 -4.18 15.17
CA PHE A 110 -2.93 -5.64 15.18
C PHE A 110 -3.31 -6.23 13.81
N TRP A 111 -4.42 -5.79 13.23
CA TRP A 111 -4.84 -6.29 11.92
C TRP A 111 -3.94 -5.84 10.79
N THR A 112 -3.30 -4.66 10.87
CA THR A 112 -2.28 -4.30 9.86
C THR A 112 -1.04 -5.18 9.94
N VAL A 113 -0.62 -5.59 11.15
CA VAL A 113 0.45 -6.58 11.32
C VAL A 113 0.01 -7.92 10.74
N TYR A 114 -1.22 -8.36 11.01
CA TYR A 114 -1.75 -9.58 10.41
C TYR A 114 -1.76 -9.53 8.88
N VAL A 115 -2.15 -8.39 8.29
CA VAL A 115 -2.09 -8.18 6.84
C VAL A 115 -0.66 -8.38 6.33
N ASP A 116 0.32 -7.69 6.90
CA ASP A 116 1.71 -7.74 6.43
C ASP A 116 2.41 -9.08 6.71
N ASP A 117 2.10 -9.75 7.82
CA ASP A 117 2.78 -10.98 8.26
C ASP A 117 2.12 -12.26 7.75
N LYS A 118 0.81 -12.25 7.44
CA LYS A 118 0.05 -13.44 7.05
C LYS A 118 -0.52 -13.33 5.65
N PHE A 119 -1.34 -12.32 5.40
CA PHE A 119 -2.03 -12.19 4.12
C PHE A 119 -1.05 -11.92 2.96
N VAL A 120 -0.13 -10.98 3.14
CA VAL A 120 0.77 -10.55 2.07
C VAL A 120 1.75 -11.65 1.62
N PRO A 121 2.41 -12.39 2.52
CA PRO A 121 3.27 -13.51 2.12
C PRO A 121 2.50 -14.60 1.37
N ALA A 122 1.28 -14.94 1.84
CA ALA A 122 0.43 -15.92 1.17
C ALA A 122 0.00 -15.44 -0.22
N LEU A 123 -0.44 -14.18 -0.33
CA LEU A 123 -0.89 -13.57 -1.59
C LEU A 123 0.20 -13.66 -2.66
N PHE A 124 1.43 -13.24 -2.34
CA PHE A 124 2.53 -13.29 -3.29
C PHE A 124 3.15 -14.69 -3.44
N GLY A 125 2.98 -15.58 -2.47
CA GLY A 125 3.36 -16.98 -2.55
C GLY A 125 2.71 -17.71 -3.72
N MET A 126 1.47 -17.35 -4.09
CA MET A 126 0.80 -17.89 -5.28
C MET A 126 1.58 -17.65 -6.58
N MET A 127 2.43 -16.62 -6.61
CA MET A 127 3.28 -16.28 -7.75
C MET A 127 4.72 -16.78 -7.59
N SER A 128 5.30 -16.68 -6.40
CA SER A 128 6.73 -16.89 -6.16
C SER A 128 7.10 -18.27 -5.60
N SER A 129 6.12 -19.09 -5.18
CA SER A 129 6.41 -20.43 -4.66
C SER A 129 6.98 -21.35 -5.75
N PRO A 130 7.94 -22.23 -5.41
CA PRO A 130 8.72 -23.00 -6.38
C PRO A 130 7.97 -24.22 -6.94
N THR A 131 6.94 -24.72 -6.25
CA THR A 131 6.15 -25.88 -6.68
C THR A 131 4.68 -25.54 -6.75
N GLU A 132 3.92 -26.32 -7.52
CA GLU A 132 2.47 -26.14 -7.64
C GLU A 132 1.75 -26.46 -6.31
N GLU A 133 2.27 -27.40 -5.52
CA GLU A 133 1.75 -27.68 -4.17
C GLU A 133 1.93 -26.48 -3.24
N ALA A 134 3.10 -25.85 -3.25
CA ALA A 134 3.38 -24.66 -2.43
C ALA A 134 2.58 -23.43 -2.90
N LYS A 135 2.24 -23.34 -4.19
CA LYS A 135 1.31 -22.32 -4.70
C LYS A 135 -0.13 -22.59 -4.28
N ALA A 136 -0.55 -23.86 -4.28
CA ALA A 136 -1.87 -24.26 -3.81
C ALA A 136 -2.03 -23.98 -2.31
N GLU A 137 -1.01 -24.28 -1.50
CA GLU A 137 -0.99 -23.94 -0.07
C GLU A 137 -1.08 -22.42 0.14
N ALA A 138 -0.29 -21.63 -0.60
CA ALA A 138 -0.33 -20.18 -0.54
C ALA A 138 -1.72 -19.62 -0.90
N LYS A 139 -2.41 -20.24 -1.87
CA LYS A 139 -3.81 -19.92 -2.19
C LYS A 139 -4.74 -20.21 -1.02
N GLU A 140 -4.67 -21.41 -0.43
CA GLU A 140 -5.51 -21.77 0.73
C GLU A 140 -5.28 -20.83 1.91
N GLN A 141 -4.02 -20.49 2.21
CA GLN A 141 -3.67 -19.52 3.24
C GLN A 141 -4.22 -18.13 2.93
N THR A 142 -4.16 -17.69 1.66
CA THR A 142 -4.72 -16.39 1.25
C THR A 142 -6.24 -16.35 1.47
N LEU A 143 -6.95 -17.40 1.07
CA LEU A 143 -8.41 -17.49 1.25
C LEU A 143 -8.80 -17.54 2.73
N ALA A 144 -8.09 -18.33 3.55
CA ALA A 144 -8.29 -18.37 4.99
C ALA A 144 -8.02 -17.00 5.64
N SER A 145 -6.98 -16.28 5.17
CA SER A 145 -6.69 -14.94 5.66
C SER A 145 -7.79 -13.93 5.34
N LEU A 146 -8.38 -14.00 4.15
CA LEU A 146 -9.50 -13.15 3.76
C LEU A 146 -10.77 -13.45 4.57
N GLN A 147 -11.03 -14.72 4.90
CA GLN A 147 -12.14 -15.09 5.79
C GLN A 147 -11.98 -14.50 7.20
N LEU A 148 -10.77 -14.53 7.77
CA LEU A 148 -10.51 -13.89 9.05
C LEU A 148 -10.66 -12.36 8.98
N LEU A 149 -10.24 -11.74 7.88
CA LEU A 149 -10.42 -10.31 7.64
C LEU A 149 -11.89 -9.92 7.44
N GLU A 150 -12.70 -10.79 6.82
CA GLU A 150 -14.15 -10.62 6.69
C GLU A 150 -14.82 -10.57 8.07
N GLU A 151 -14.50 -11.53 8.93
CA GLU A 151 -15.01 -11.55 10.31
C GLU A 151 -14.54 -10.33 11.12
N ALA A 152 -13.29 -9.91 10.92
CA ALA A 152 -12.75 -8.72 11.53
C ALA A 152 -13.50 -7.46 11.05
N PHE A 153 -13.74 -7.36 9.74
CA PHE A 153 -14.47 -6.24 9.15
C PHE A 153 -15.87 -6.12 9.74
N GLY A 154 -16.63 -7.21 9.79
CA GLY A 154 -17.97 -7.22 10.38
C GLY A 154 -18.03 -6.75 11.85
N LYS A 155 -16.94 -6.93 12.61
CA LYS A 155 -16.83 -6.45 14.01
C LYS A 155 -16.34 -5.01 14.10
N ILE A 156 -15.36 -4.63 13.28
CA ILE A 156 -14.66 -3.34 13.35
C ILE A 156 -15.47 -2.24 12.68
N SER A 157 -16.02 -2.50 11.49
CA SER A 157 -16.73 -1.48 10.72
C SER A 157 -18.03 -1.03 11.37
N LYS A 158 -18.63 -1.87 12.23
CA LYS A 158 -19.93 -1.60 12.89
C LYS A 158 -21.03 -1.27 11.87
N GLY A 159 -20.97 -1.89 10.69
CA GLY A 159 -21.90 -1.67 9.58
C GLY A 159 -21.55 -0.51 8.65
N ASN A 160 -20.42 0.17 8.88
CA ASN A 160 -19.95 1.25 8.00
C ASN A 160 -19.18 0.71 6.79
N PRO A 161 -18.96 1.54 5.75
CA PRO A 161 -18.30 1.10 4.50
C PRO A 161 -16.82 0.70 4.64
N PHE A 162 -16.14 1.15 5.70
CA PHE A 162 -14.70 0.98 5.88
C PHE A 162 -14.36 0.44 7.28
N PHE A 163 -13.17 -0.15 7.44
CA PHE A 163 -12.61 -0.45 8.76
C PHE A 163 -12.46 0.83 9.60
N GLY A 164 -12.18 1.97 8.95
CA GLY A 164 -12.17 3.30 9.56
C GLY A 164 -13.53 3.91 9.89
N GLY A 165 -14.64 3.18 9.68
CA GLY A 165 -15.99 3.71 9.84
C GLY A 165 -16.50 4.35 8.54
N ASP A 166 -16.92 5.62 8.61
CA ASP A 166 -17.46 6.36 7.46
C ASP A 166 -16.41 6.71 6.40
N THR A 167 -15.12 6.69 6.78
CA THR A 167 -14.00 7.08 5.90
C THR A 167 -12.90 6.03 5.89
N ILE A 168 -12.09 6.04 4.84
CA ILE A 168 -10.94 5.14 4.69
C ILE A 168 -9.96 5.36 5.86
N GLY A 169 -9.75 4.31 6.65
CA GLY A 169 -8.85 4.31 7.79
C GLY A 169 -7.51 3.59 7.53
N TYR A 170 -6.72 3.49 8.58
CA TYR A 170 -5.38 2.92 8.55
C TYR A 170 -5.34 1.47 8.04
N LEU A 171 -6.29 0.65 8.49
CA LEU A 171 -6.40 -0.75 8.09
C LEU A 171 -6.93 -0.90 6.65
N ASP A 172 -7.85 -0.02 6.23
CA ASP A 172 -8.31 0.04 4.84
C ASP A 172 -7.14 0.33 3.89
N ILE A 173 -6.30 1.31 4.22
CA ILE A 173 -5.10 1.63 3.43
C ILE A 173 -4.15 0.43 3.38
N ALA A 174 -3.95 -0.25 4.52
CA ALA A 174 -3.05 -1.40 4.60
C ALA A 174 -3.49 -2.56 3.69
N LEU A 175 -4.77 -2.97 3.76
CA LEU A 175 -5.32 -4.08 2.98
C LEU A 175 -5.63 -3.67 1.53
N GLY A 176 -6.31 -2.54 1.35
CA GLY A 176 -6.80 -2.05 0.06
C GLY A 176 -5.68 -1.75 -0.95
N SER A 177 -4.48 -1.43 -0.45
CA SER A 177 -3.29 -1.26 -1.30
C SER A 177 -2.92 -2.49 -2.14
N PHE A 178 -3.42 -3.68 -1.80
CA PHE A 178 -3.18 -4.93 -2.54
C PHE A 178 -4.30 -5.29 -3.54
N LEU A 179 -5.41 -4.53 -3.61
CA LEU A 179 -6.55 -4.88 -4.47
C LEU A 179 -6.19 -4.99 -5.96
N GLY A 180 -5.23 -4.19 -6.44
CA GLY A 180 -4.71 -4.32 -7.81
C GLY A 180 -4.05 -5.69 -8.07
N TRP A 181 -3.28 -6.19 -7.10
CA TRP A 181 -2.65 -7.52 -7.17
C TRP A 181 -3.68 -8.65 -7.02
N MET A 182 -4.65 -8.49 -6.12
CA MET A 182 -5.75 -9.46 -5.97
C MET A 182 -6.54 -9.61 -7.28
N LYS A 183 -6.94 -8.50 -7.90
CA LYS A 183 -7.64 -8.53 -9.20
C LYS A 183 -6.79 -9.19 -10.30
N ALA A 184 -5.47 -8.98 -10.29
CA ALA A 184 -4.59 -9.62 -11.26
C ALA A 184 -4.51 -11.14 -11.05
N PHE A 185 -4.45 -11.61 -9.81
CA PHE A 185 -4.48 -13.03 -9.52
C PHE A 185 -5.85 -13.65 -9.85
N ASP A 186 -6.94 -12.93 -9.65
CA ASP A 186 -8.25 -13.40 -10.08
C ASP A 186 -8.28 -13.66 -11.60
N GLU A 187 -7.77 -12.72 -12.39
CA GLU A 187 -7.73 -12.82 -13.85
C GLU A 187 -6.79 -13.93 -14.33
N ILE A 188 -5.61 -14.05 -13.73
CA ILE A 188 -4.61 -15.07 -14.12
C ILE A 188 -5.12 -16.48 -13.84
N ASN A 189 -5.79 -16.68 -12.70
CA ASN A 189 -6.14 -18.01 -12.26
C ASN A 189 -7.59 -18.42 -12.55
N GLY A 190 -8.45 -17.49 -12.98
CA GLY A 190 -9.83 -17.77 -13.36
C GLY A 190 -10.78 -18.05 -12.19
N TRP A 191 -10.43 -17.60 -10.98
CA TRP A 191 -11.27 -17.69 -9.77
C TRP A 191 -11.15 -16.42 -8.94
N LYS A 192 -12.04 -16.21 -7.96
CA LYS A 192 -12.09 -14.97 -7.17
C LYS A 192 -11.49 -15.16 -5.78
N LEU A 193 -10.62 -14.24 -5.36
CA LEU A 193 -10.13 -14.12 -3.99
C LEU A 193 -11.21 -13.57 -3.05
N LEU A 194 -11.88 -12.50 -3.47
CA LEU A 194 -13.08 -11.98 -2.79
C LEU A 194 -14.31 -12.57 -3.47
N ASP A 195 -15.00 -13.43 -2.75
CA ASP A 195 -16.14 -14.19 -3.25
C ASP A 195 -17.41 -13.76 -2.52
N GLY A 196 -18.45 -13.35 -3.24
CA GLY A 196 -19.68 -12.81 -2.63
C GLY A 196 -20.47 -13.81 -1.77
N THR A 197 -20.14 -15.11 -1.82
CA THR A 197 -20.74 -16.12 -0.94
C THR A 197 -19.92 -16.36 0.33
N LYS A 198 -18.62 -16.03 0.32
CA LYS A 198 -17.69 -16.30 1.44
C LYS A 198 -17.22 -15.05 2.16
N THR A 199 -17.04 -13.95 1.43
CA THR A 199 -16.55 -12.66 1.92
C THR A 199 -17.41 -11.51 1.36
N PRO A 200 -18.74 -11.54 1.56
CA PRO A 200 -19.65 -10.53 1.01
C PRO A 200 -19.33 -9.10 1.50
N LEU A 201 -18.93 -8.92 2.75
CA LEU A 201 -18.64 -7.60 3.29
C LEU A 201 -17.36 -7.03 2.68
N LEU A 202 -16.32 -7.85 2.52
CA LEU A 202 -15.09 -7.43 1.84
C LEU A 202 -15.30 -7.19 0.34
N CYS A 203 -16.25 -7.86 -0.32
CA CYS A 203 -16.62 -7.52 -1.69
C CYS A 203 -17.14 -6.08 -1.78
N GLU A 204 -18.13 -5.72 -0.94
CA GLU A 204 -18.70 -4.38 -0.90
C GLU A 204 -17.67 -3.33 -0.48
N TRP A 205 -16.88 -3.63 0.56
CA TRP A 205 -15.75 -2.79 0.98
C TRP A 205 -14.76 -2.53 -0.15
N ALA A 206 -14.37 -3.55 -0.91
CA ALA A 206 -13.40 -3.41 -1.99
C ALA A 206 -13.94 -2.53 -3.13
N GLU A 207 -15.23 -2.61 -3.43
CA GLU A 207 -15.90 -1.74 -4.38
C GLU A 207 -15.91 -0.29 -3.88
N ASN A 208 -16.36 -0.05 -2.65
CA ASN A 208 -16.36 1.27 -2.02
C ASN A 208 -14.95 1.89 -1.96
N PHE A 209 -13.94 1.08 -1.62
CA PHE A 209 -12.55 1.51 -1.55
C PHE A 209 -12.00 1.89 -2.92
N CYS A 210 -12.22 1.07 -3.95
CA CYS A 210 -11.75 1.36 -5.31
C CYS A 210 -12.45 2.59 -5.94
N ASN A 211 -13.70 2.84 -5.58
CA ASN A 211 -14.49 3.96 -6.09
C ASN A 211 -14.15 5.30 -5.42
N ASN A 212 -13.39 5.30 -4.33
CA ASN A 212 -12.96 6.53 -3.68
C ASN A 212 -11.93 7.28 -4.56
N GLU A 213 -12.11 8.60 -4.72
CA GLU A 213 -11.27 9.44 -5.60
C GLU A 213 -9.78 9.42 -5.20
N ALA A 214 -9.47 9.33 -3.90
CA ALA A 214 -8.10 9.26 -3.40
C ALA A 214 -7.41 7.93 -3.78
N VAL A 215 -8.19 6.89 -4.10
CA VAL A 215 -7.73 5.54 -4.45
C VAL A 215 -7.71 5.31 -5.96
N ALA A 216 -8.77 5.73 -6.66
CA ALA A 216 -8.95 5.49 -8.09
C ALA A 216 -7.78 6.02 -8.94
N SER A 217 -7.14 7.11 -8.50
CA SER A 217 -5.98 7.72 -9.19
C SER A 217 -4.64 7.01 -8.96
N VAL A 218 -4.56 6.06 -8.01
CA VAL A 218 -3.28 5.46 -7.60
C VAL A 218 -3.18 3.97 -7.85
N ILE A 219 -4.31 3.25 -7.95
CA ILE A 219 -4.35 1.84 -8.35
C ILE A 219 -4.65 1.79 -9.86
N PRO A 220 -3.65 1.51 -10.72
CA PRO A 220 -3.87 1.43 -12.16
C PRO A 220 -4.67 0.18 -12.57
N GLU A 221 -5.01 0.10 -13.85
CA GLU A 221 -5.77 -0.98 -14.45
C GLU A 221 -5.17 -2.37 -14.17
N THR A 222 -6.04 -3.34 -13.91
CA THR A 222 -5.69 -4.74 -13.61
C THR A 222 -4.72 -5.33 -14.64
N ALA A 223 -4.90 -5.00 -15.93
CA ALA A 223 -4.07 -5.51 -17.03
C ALA A 223 -2.57 -5.25 -16.82
N LYS A 224 -2.20 -4.09 -16.26
CA LYS A 224 -0.80 -3.76 -15.95
C LYS A 224 -0.23 -4.65 -14.85
N PHE A 225 -1.02 -4.98 -13.83
CA PHE A 225 -0.60 -5.91 -12.78
C PHE A 225 -0.49 -7.35 -13.32
N VAL A 226 -1.40 -7.76 -14.20
CA VAL A 226 -1.36 -9.08 -14.86
C VAL A 226 -0.09 -9.24 -15.69
N GLU A 227 0.30 -8.23 -16.46
CA GLU A 227 1.55 -8.23 -17.23
C GLU A 227 2.77 -8.44 -16.32
N VAL A 228 2.87 -7.66 -15.23
CA VAL A 228 3.98 -7.79 -14.27
C VAL A 228 3.97 -9.16 -13.58
N ALA A 229 2.80 -9.66 -13.20
CA ALA A 229 2.67 -10.97 -12.57
C ALA A 229 3.14 -12.10 -13.49
N LYS A 230 2.70 -12.10 -14.75
CA LYS A 230 3.12 -13.10 -15.76
C LYS A 230 4.63 -13.04 -16.01
N ALA A 231 5.20 -11.84 -16.17
CA ALA A 231 6.64 -11.66 -16.33
C ALA A 231 7.43 -12.25 -15.14
N ARG A 232 6.96 -12.01 -13.90
CA ARG A 232 7.58 -12.58 -12.70
C ARG A 232 7.44 -14.09 -12.59
N GLN A 233 6.27 -14.65 -12.93
CA GLN A 233 6.09 -16.11 -12.95
C GLN A 233 7.09 -16.77 -13.90
N GLU A 234 7.36 -16.15 -15.05
CA GLU A 234 8.35 -16.64 -16.00
C GLU A 234 9.78 -16.52 -15.47
N GLU A 235 10.12 -15.42 -14.79
CA GLU A 235 11.41 -15.28 -14.09
C GLU A 235 11.63 -16.38 -13.04
N PHE A 236 10.60 -16.70 -12.24
CA PHE A 236 10.69 -17.75 -11.21
C PHE A 236 10.79 -19.15 -11.79
N LYS A 237 10.08 -19.46 -12.88
CA LYS A 237 10.21 -20.75 -13.59
C LYS A 237 11.61 -20.95 -14.16
N ASN A 238 12.24 -19.87 -14.61
CA ASN A 238 13.57 -19.90 -15.21
C ASN A 238 14.71 -19.68 -14.20
N ALA A 239 14.38 -19.47 -12.92
CA ALA A 239 15.39 -19.30 -11.88
C ALA A 239 16.12 -20.62 -11.62
N PRO A 240 17.46 -20.61 -11.50
CA PRO A 240 18.20 -21.81 -11.13
C PRO A 240 17.74 -22.31 -9.75
N PRO A 241 17.69 -23.63 -9.54
CA PRO A 241 17.30 -24.19 -8.25
C PRO A 241 18.17 -23.60 -7.13
N ALA A 242 17.53 -23.22 -6.02
CA ALA A 242 18.22 -22.69 -4.85
C ALA A 242 19.29 -23.70 -4.39
N LYS A 243 20.52 -23.20 -4.20
CA LYS A 243 21.66 -23.98 -3.70
C LYS A 243 21.48 -24.39 -2.26
#